data_AF-A0A429MJB5-F1
#
_entry.id   AF-A0A429MJB5-F1
#
_cell.length_a   1.000
_cell.length_b   1.000
_cell.length_c   1.000
_cell.angle_alpha   90.00
_cell.angle_beta   90.00
_cell.angle_gamma   90.00
#
_symmetry.space_group_name_H-M   'P 1'
#
loop_
_entity.id
_entity.type
_entity.pdbx_description
1 polymer ?
#
loop_
_entity_poly.entity_id
_entity_poly.type
_entity_poly.pdbx_seq_one_letter_code
_entity_poly.pdbx_strand_id
1 'polypeptide(L)'
;PMGSSSVDIWGGNRNPLDHKYNTSVLALDATTGKEKWVYQTVHNDLWDFDLPMQPSLVDFPLKDGTTKPAVVIGTKSGQFFVLDRVTGKPLTKVIEQPVKAANIPGEQYSLTQPRSVEMPQIGNQTLTESDMWGATPFDQLMCRINFKSMRYEGLFTAPGTDVSLSFPGSLGGMNWGSIAFDPTHRYMFVNDMRLGLWVQLIKQTPEDIKIQASGGEKVNTGMGAVPMKGTPYKVNKNRFMSALSIPCQKPPFGTMTAIDMKTRQVAWQVP
;
A
#
# COMPACT_ATOMS: atom_id res chain seq x y z
N PRO A 1 -2.06 1.24 -14.21
CA PRO A 1 -1.33 1.19 -12.93
C PRO A 1 -0.49 2.45 -12.73
N MET A 2 -0.80 3.24 -11.70
CA MET A 2 -0.01 4.41 -11.29
C MET A 2 0.72 4.06 -9.99
N GLY A 3 2.03 4.24 -9.96
CA GLY A 3 2.88 3.86 -8.83
C GLY A 3 3.82 4.97 -8.42
N SER A 4 4.77 4.65 -7.55
CA SER A 4 5.89 5.53 -7.27
C SER A 4 6.92 5.54 -8.40
N SER A 5 7.66 6.65 -8.51
CA SER A 5 8.89 6.70 -9.29
C SER A 5 9.92 5.71 -8.72
N SER A 6 10.53 4.89 -9.58
CA SER A 6 11.59 3.99 -9.10
C SER A 6 12.79 4.80 -8.57
N VAL A 7 13.36 4.44 -7.43
CA VAL A 7 13.05 3.26 -6.59
C VAL A 7 11.95 3.53 -5.56
N ASP A 8 11.13 2.52 -5.28
CA ASP A 8 9.82 2.72 -4.62
C ASP A 8 9.90 3.03 -3.11
N ILE A 9 11.06 2.84 -2.49
CA ILE A 9 11.27 2.91 -1.04
C ILE A 9 12.18 4.06 -0.60
N TRP A 10 12.62 4.90 -1.55
CA TRP A 10 13.44 6.09 -1.28
C TRP A 10 13.04 7.19 -2.26
N GLY A 11 12.65 8.35 -1.73
CA GLY A 11 12.12 9.49 -2.46
C GLY A 11 13.02 10.72 -2.47
N GLY A 12 14.26 10.63 -2.00
CA GLY A 12 15.12 11.81 -1.87
C GLY A 12 15.45 12.53 -3.20
N ASN A 13 15.32 11.87 -4.35
CA ASN A 13 15.51 12.47 -5.67
C ASN A 13 14.20 12.84 -6.39
N ARG A 14 13.04 12.75 -5.71
CA ARG A 14 11.75 13.07 -6.32
C ARG A 14 11.65 14.54 -6.67
N ASN A 15 11.11 14.79 -7.85
CA ASN A 15 10.88 16.12 -8.40
C ASN A 15 9.41 16.54 -8.21
N PRO A 16 9.03 17.80 -8.51
CA PRO A 16 7.67 18.27 -8.32
C PRO A 16 6.59 17.47 -9.06
N LEU A 17 6.89 16.87 -10.22
CA LEU A 17 5.96 16.02 -10.94
C LEU A 17 5.77 14.67 -10.24
N ASP A 18 6.84 14.08 -9.69
CA ASP A 18 6.76 12.86 -8.88
C ASP A 18 5.83 13.09 -7.67
N HIS A 19 6.00 14.22 -6.97
CA HIS A 19 5.13 14.56 -5.85
C HIS A 19 3.68 14.78 -6.24
N LYS A 20 3.41 15.24 -7.47
CA LYS A 20 2.05 15.47 -7.98
C LYS A 20 1.36 14.19 -8.46
N TYR A 21 2.08 13.30 -9.15
CA TYR A 21 1.46 12.20 -9.91
C TYR A 21 1.74 10.79 -9.37
N ASN A 22 2.73 10.60 -8.50
CA ASN A 22 2.98 9.27 -7.94
C ASN A 22 1.77 8.80 -7.12
N THR A 23 1.46 7.51 -7.23
CA THR A 23 0.41 6.84 -6.43
C THR A 23 -0.94 7.59 -6.46
N SER A 24 -1.33 8.02 -7.68
CA SER A 24 -2.49 8.87 -7.92
C SER A 24 -3.43 8.29 -8.98
N VAL A 25 -4.66 8.80 -9.01
CA VAL A 25 -5.60 8.59 -10.10
C VAL A 25 -5.65 9.86 -10.93
N LEU A 26 -5.40 9.72 -12.23
CA LEU A 26 -5.32 10.80 -13.19
C LEU A 26 -6.45 10.66 -14.22
N ALA A 27 -7.22 11.72 -14.40
CA ALA A 27 -8.17 11.82 -15.50
C ALA A 27 -7.63 12.76 -16.57
N LEU A 28 -7.64 12.28 -17.82
CA LEU A 28 -7.19 13.02 -18.99
C LEU A 28 -8.36 13.22 -19.96
N ASP A 29 -8.29 14.29 -20.73
CA ASP A 29 -9.07 14.45 -21.94
C ASP A 29 -8.61 13.41 -22.98
N ALA A 30 -9.51 12.53 -23.42
CA ALA A 30 -9.15 11.46 -24.35
C ALA A 30 -8.71 11.98 -25.73
N THR A 31 -9.11 13.20 -26.11
CA THR A 31 -8.76 13.77 -27.44
C THR A 31 -7.48 14.58 -27.42
N THR A 32 -7.19 15.26 -26.29
CA THR A 32 -6.05 16.19 -26.20
C THR A 32 -4.94 15.73 -25.26
N GLY A 33 -5.19 14.71 -24.43
CA GLY A 33 -4.27 14.27 -23.38
C GLY A 33 -4.12 15.25 -22.22
N LYS A 34 -4.86 16.36 -22.21
CA LYS A 34 -4.79 17.38 -21.14
C LYS A 34 -5.36 16.83 -19.83
N GLU A 35 -4.68 17.11 -18.74
CA GLU A 35 -5.17 16.81 -17.39
C GLU A 35 -6.50 17.50 -17.12
N LYS A 36 -7.48 16.72 -16.63
CA LYS A 36 -8.73 17.23 -16.07
C LYS A 36 -8.62 17.36 -14.55
N TRP A 37 -8.13 16.31 -13.89
CA TRP A 37 -7.89 16.28 -12.47
C TRP A 37 -6.92 15.15 -12.12
N VAL A 38 -6.28 15.28 -10.95
CA VAL A 38 -5.45 14.25 -10.32
C VAL A 38 -5.83 14.14 -8.85
N TYR A 39 -5.86 12.93 -8.31
CA TYR A 39 -6.10 12.66 -6.89
C TYR A 39 -5.07 11.66 -6.35
N GLN A 40 -4.30 12.07 -5.34
CA GLN A 40 -3.26 11.24 -4.76
C GLN A 40 -3.78 10.42 -3.58
N THR A 41 -3.47 9.13 -3.55
CA THR A 41 -3.92 8.22 -2.47
C THR A 41 -2.85 7.98 -1.40
N VAL A 42 -1.58 8.22 -1.75
CA VAL A 42 -0.43 8.18 -0.83
C VAL A 42 0.52 9.33 -1.20
N HIS A 43 0.80 10.20 -0.24
CA HIS A 43 1.77 11.28 -0.39
C HIS A 43 3.18 10.73 -0.27
N ASN A 44 4.05 11.07 -1.23
CA ASN A 44 5.45 10.63 -1.28
C ASN A 44 5.61 9.15 -0.91
N ASP A 45 4.95 8.25 -1.65
CA ASP A 45 4.90 6.81 -1.36
C ASP A 45 6.30 6.18 -1.17
N LEU A 46 6.57 5.61 0.00
CA LEU A 46 7.83 4.90 0.32
C LEU A 46 7.61 3.41 0.59
N TRP A 47 6.42 2.89 0.29
CA TRP A 47 5.96 1.57 0.72
C TRP A 47 5.64 0.65 -0.45
N ASP A 48 5.77 1.15 -1.69
CA ASP A 48 5.28 0.47 -2.90
C ASP A 48 3.76 0.19 -2.77
N PHE A 49 3.03 1.25 -2.37
CA PHE A 49 1.58 1.27 -2.29
C PHE A 49 0.94 1.78 -3.58
N ASP A 50 1.46 1.31 -4.72
CA ASP A 50 0.91 1.56 -6.04
C ASP A 50 -0.62 1.39 -6.10
N LEU A 51 -1.20 1.94 -7.16
CA LEU A 51 -2.56 1.69 -7.60
C LEU A 51 -2.56 0.73 -8.82
N PRO A 52 -2.36 -0.60 -8.59
CA PRO A 52 -2.32 -1.57 -9.66
C PRO A 52 -3.72 -1.88 -10.22
N MET A 53 -4.76 -1.75 -9.39
CA MET A 53 -6.14 -2.00 -9.80
C MET A 53 -6.62 -0.96 -10.81
N GLN A 54 -7.35 -1.43 -11.83
CA GLN A 54 -8.09 -0.51 -12.68
C GLN A 54 -9.18 0.20 -11.85
N PRO A 55 -9.36 1.52 -12.03
CA PRO A 55 -10.46 2.23 -11.39
C PRO A 55 -11.82 1.69 -11.88
N SER A 56 -12.76 1.50 -10.96
CA SER A 56 -14.11 1.02 -11.28
C SER A 56 -15.07 2.19 -11.42
N LEU A 57 -15.77 2.29 -12.56
CA LEU A 57 -16.80 3.31 -12.78
C LEU A 57 -18.16 2.78 -12.32
N VAL A 58 -18.77 3.46 -11.36
CA VAL A 58 -20.04 3.01 -10.74
C VAL A 58 -20.99 4.17 -10.50
N ASP A 59 -22.29 3.87 -10.41
CA ASP A 59 -23.27 4.77 -9.82
C ASP A 59 -23.25 4.59 -8.29
N PHE A 60 -22.50 5.45 -7.61
CA PHE A 60 -22.27 5.33 -6.17
C PHE A 60 -23.46 5.84 -5.37
N PRO A 61 -24.03 5.05 -4.44
CA PRO A 61 -25.14 5.49 -3.60
C PRO A 61 -24.68 6.51 -2.54
N LEU A 62 -25.38 7.62 -2.45
CA LEU A 62 -25.18 8.66 -1.45
C LEU A 62 -26.12 8.47 -0.25
N LYS A 63 -25.79 9.10 0.88
CA LYS A 63 -26.56 8.98 2.12
C LYS A 63 -27.97 9.57 2.01
N ASP A 64 -28.19 10.48 1.06
CA ASP A 64 -29.49 11.09 0.76
C ASP A 64 -30.39 10.21 -0.13
N GLY A 65 -29.94 9.01 -0.49
CA GLY A 65 -30.68 8.07 -1.35
C GLY A 65 -30.49 8.30 -2.85
N THR A 66 -29.79 9.37 -3.26
CA THR A 66 -29.44 9.60 -4.65
C THR A 66 -28.21 8.78 -5.06
N THR A 67 -27.91 8.72 -6.36
CA THR A 67 -26.69 8.12 -6.88
C THR A 67 -25.86 9.14 -7.63
N LYS A 68 -24.53 9.01 -7.55
CA LYS A 68 -23.61 9.87 -8.28
C LYS A 68 -22.59 9.05 -9.07
N PRO A 69 -22.31 9.41 -10.34
CA PRO A 69 -21.28 8.74 -11.11
C PRO A 69 -19.90 8.92 -10.46
N ALA A 70 -19.27 7.80 -10.13
CA ALA A 70 -18.05 7.77 -9.34
C ALA A 70 -16.98 6.89 -9.96
N VAL A 71 -15.74 7.15 -9.57
CA VAL A 71 -14.61 6.26 -9.72
C VAL A 71 -14.31 5.68 -8.33
N VAL A 72 -14.32 4.36 -8.19
CA VAL A 72 -13.95 3.64 -6.97
C VAL A 72 -12.62 2.95 -7.20
N ILE A 73 -11.66 3.18 -6.30
CA ILE A 73 -10.34 2.57 -6.35
C ILE A 73 -10.07 1.94 -4.99
N GLY A 74 -9.74 0.65 -4.97
CA GLY A 74 -9.08 0.04 -3.82
C GLY A 74 -7.57 0.15 -3.97
N THR A 75 -6.85 0.20 -2.85
CA THR A 75 -5.41 0.44 -2.84
C THR A 75 -4.64 -0.73 -2.22
N LYS A 76 -3.34 -0.85 -2.54
CA LYS A 76 -2.43 -1.75 -1.81
C LYS A 76 -2.37 -1.42 -0.31
N SER A 77 -2.64 -0.17 0.07
CA SER A 77 -2.74 0.23 1.49
C SER A 77 -4.03 -0.23 2.19
N GLY A 78 -4.89 -1.00 1.51
CA GLY A 78 -6.10 -1.59 2.11
C GLY A 78 -7.27 -0.60 2.24
N GLN A 79 -7.26 0.49 1.47
CA GLN A 79 -8.28 1.55 1.54
C GLN A 79 -9.10 1.62 0.26
N PHE A 80 -10.34 2.11 0.35
CA PHE A 80 -11.12 2.52 -0.82
C PHE A 80 -11.25 4.04 -0.89
N PHE A 81 -10.94 4.59 -2.05
CA PHE A 81 -11.21 5.99 -2.39
C PHE A 81 -12.36 6.04 -3.39
N VAL A 82 -13.39 6.81 -3.06
CA VAL A 82 -14.56 7.04 -3.91
C VAL A 82 -14.53 8.49 -4.37
N LEU A 83 -14.29 8.70 -5.65
CA LEU A 83 -14.11 10.02 -6.26
C LEU A 83 -15.26 10.32 -7.22
N ASP A 84 -15.69 11.57 -7.28
CA ASP A 84 -16.53 12.07 -8.35
C ASP A 84 -15.77 11.93 -9.67
N ARG A 85 -16.32 11.18 -10.63
CA ARG A 85 -15.59 10.91 -11.89
C ARG A 85 -15.32 12.18 -12.72
N VAL A 86 -16.12 13.23 -12.56
CA VAL A 86 -16.01 14.48 -13.30
C VAL A 86 -15.01 15.42 -12.64
N THR A 87 -15.04 15.52 -11.31
CA THR A 87 -14.27 16.54 -10.59
C THR A 87 -13.04 16.00 -9.85
N GLY A 88 -12.91 14.68 -9.67
CA GLY A 88 -11.86 14.06 -8.88
C GLY A 88 -12.00 14.26 -7.36
N LYS A 89 -13.04 14.96 -6.90
CA LYS A 89 -13.25 15.23 -5.47
C LYS A 89 -13.81 14.00 -4.76
N PRO A 90 -13.38 13.69 -3.52
CA PRO A 90 -13.94 12.59 -2.74
C PRO A 90 -15.45 12.73 -2.51
N LEU A 91 -16.19 11.63 -2.72
CA LEU A 91 -17.61 11.48 -2.36
C LEU A 91 -17.81 10.90 -0.97
N THR A 92 -16.73 10.40 -0.37
CA THR A 92 -16.67 9.87 0.99
C THR A 92 -15.62 10.65 1.77
N LYS A 93 -15.79 10.74 3.09
CA LYS A 93 -14.86 11.50 3.93
C LYS A 93 -13.45 10.88 3.89
N VAL A 94 -12.47 11.70 3.52
CA VAL A 94 -11.04 11.42 3.63
C VAL A 94 -10.44 12.44 4.59
N ILE A 95 -9.59 11.97 5.51
CA ILE A 95 -8.87 12.83 6.46
C ILE A 95 -7.37 12.74 6.20
N GLU A 96 -6.64 13.79 6.54
CA GLU A 96 -5.19 13.75 6.63
C GLU A 96 -4.78 13.10 7.95
N GLN A 97 -4.30 11.87 7.91
CA GLN A 97 -3.81 11.14 9.07
C GLN A 97 -2.33 11.50 9.31
N PRO A 98 -1.95 12.00 10.50
CA PRO A 98 -0.55 12.19 10.84
C PRO A 98 0.24 10.88 10.78
N VAL A 99 1.42 10.92 10.18
CA VAL A 99 2.36 9.81 10.11
C VAL A 99 3.75 10.26 10.54
N LYS A 100 4.59 9.30 10.95
CA LYS A 100 5.94 9.60 11.41
C LYS A 100 6.95 9.49 10.27
N ALA A 101 7.83 10.48 10.20
CA ALA A 101 9.04 10.39 9.40
C ALA A 101 10.03 9.40 10.02
N ALA A 102 10.85 8.79 9.18
CA ALA A 102 12.06 8.09 9.63
C ALA A 102 13.26 9.06 9.58
N ASN A 103 14.49 8.53 9.54
CA ASN A 103 15.72 9.29 9.76
C ASN A 103 16.70 9.24 8.58
N ILE A 104 16.22 8.99 7.36
CA ILE A 104 17.07 8.97 6.17
C ILE A 104 17.43 10.40 5.76
N PRO A 105 18.72 10.76 5.69
CA PRO A 105 19.15 12.07 5.22
C PRO A 105 18.70 12.33 3.78
N GLY A 106 18.11 13.51 3.56
CA GLY A 106 17.65 13.96 2.24
C GLY A 106 16.33 13.34 1.77
N GLU A 107 15.69 12.49 2.58
CA GLU A 107 14.36 11.96 2.25
C GLU A 107 13.27 13.03 2.45
N GLN A 108 12.33 13.08 1.52
CA GLN A 108 11.28 14.10 1.46
C GLN A 108 9.99 13.59 2.14
N TYR A 109 10.08 13.21 3.42
CA TYR A 109 8.96 12.61 4.15
C TYR A 109 7.70 13.48 4.15
N SER A 110 6.55 12.86 3.84
CA SER A 110 5.24 13.45 4.13
C SER A 110 4.88 13.21 5.59
N LEU A 111 4.38 14.24 6.28
CA LEU A 111 3.95 14.15 7.69
C LEU A 111 2.47 13.78 7.84
N THR A 112 1.73 13.72 6.73
CA THR A 112 0.35 13.24 6.70
C THR A 112 0.12 12.30 5.52
N GLN A 113 -0.93 11.48 5.62
CA GLN A 113 -1.40 10.61 4.55
C GLN A 113 -2.93 10.67 4.43
N PRO A 114 -3.48 10.59 3.20
CA PRO A 114 -4.91 10.49 3.00
C PRO A 114 -5.44 9.17 3.58
N ARG A 115 -6.43 9.27 4.47
CA ARG A 115 -7.12 8.12 5.07
C ARG A 115 -8.61 8.19 4.78
N SER A 116 -9.12 7.19 4.06
CA SER A 116 -10.55 7.04 3.80
C SER A 116 -11.25 6.49 5.05
N VAL A 117 -12.14 7.27 5.66
CA VAL A 117 -12.75 6.93 6.96
C VAL A 117 -14.23 6.56 6.88
N GLU A 118 -14.85 6.74 5.72
CA GLU A 118 -16.25 6.37 5.48
C GLU A 118 -16.43 5.11 4.65
N MET A 119 -15.34 4.54 4.14
CA MET A 119 -15.31 3.21 3.52
C MET A 119 -14.56 2.24 4.42
N PRO A 120 -14.87 0.93 4.36
CA PRO A 120 -14.18 -0.06 5.17
C PRO A 120 -12.71 -0.17 4.75
N GLN A 121 -11.90 -0.59 5.71
CA GLN A 121 -10.46 -0.79 5.56
C GLN A 121 -10.20 -2.30 5.58
N ILE A 122 -9.50 -2.82 4.57
CA ILE A 122 -9.36 -4.27 4.33
C ILE A 122 -7.88 -4.67 4.47
N GLY A 123 -7.63 -5.65 5.34
CA GLY A 123 -6.32 -6.31 5.45
C GLY A 123 -5.16 -5.43 5.92
N ASN A 124 -5.45 -4.28 6.54
CA ASN A 124 -4.45 -3.28 6.97
C ASN A 124 -4.53 -2.95 8.46
N GLN A 125 -5.03 -3.88 9.28
CA GLN A 125 -5.06 -3.68 10.72
C GLN A 125 -3.62 -3.53 11.26
N THR A 126 -3.46 -2.67 12.26
CA THR A 126 -2.17 -2.53 12.95
C THR A 126 -1.89 -3.80 13.74
N LEU A 127 -0.87 -4.53 13.32
CA LEU A 127 -0.42 -5.75 13.98
C LEU A 127 0.11 -5.49 15.39
N THR A 128 -0.09 -6.48 16.24
CA THR A 128 0.46 -6.58 17.58
C THR A 128 1.20 -7.91 17.73
N GLU A 129 1.90 -8.07 18.84
CA GLU A 129 2.62 -9.31 19.18
C GLU A 129 1.69 -10.53 19.24
N SER A 130 0.43 -10.30 19.59
CA SER A 130 -0.61 -11.34 19.65
C SER A 130 -1.04 -11.82 18.26
N ASP A 131 -0.74 -11.05 17.21
CA ASP A 131 -1.05 -11.37 15.82
C ASP A 131 0.04 -12.23 15.16
N MET A 132 1.06 -12.62 15.91
CA MET A 132 2.13 -13.48 15.41
C MET A 132 1.74 -14.95 15.46
N TRP A 133 2.16 -15.69 14.44
CA TRP A 133 1.81 -17.08 14.17
C TRP A 133 3.05 -17.90 13.85
N GLY A 134 2.92 -19.22 13.97
CA GLY A 134 3.93 -20.19 13.59
C GLY A 134 3.37 -21.60 13.65
N ALA A 135 4.01 -22.56 12.97
CA ALA A 135 3.55 -23.95 12.97
C ALA A 135 3.74 -24.66 14.33
N THR A 136 4.64 -24.14 15.16
CA THR A 136 4.92 -24.66 16.51
C THR A 136 5.03 -23.50 17.51
N PRO A 137 4.93 -23.77 18.83
CA PRO A 137 5.14 -22.73 19.83
C PRO A 137 6.51 -22.03 19.73
N PHE A 138 7.57 -22.75 19.34
CA PHE A 138 8.90 -22.17 19.13
C PHE A 138 8.94 -21.30 17.87
N ASP A 139 8.29 -21.72 16.79
CA ASP A 139 8.18 -20.96 15.56
C ASP A 139 7.41 -19.65 15.78
N GLN A 140 6.29 -19.72 16.50
CA GLN A 140 5.51 -18.54 16.90
C GLN A 140 6.31 -17.61 17.82
N LEU A 141 7.05 -18.16 18.79
CA LEU A 141 7.92 -17.37 19.67
C LEU A 141 8.99 -16.61 18.86
N MET A 142 9.63 -17.28 17.89
CA MET A 142 10.62 -16.65 17.02
C MET A 142 10.00 -15.54 16.16
N CYS A 143 8.81 -15.75 15.59
CA CYS A 143 8.08 -14.70 14.88
C CYS A 143 7.76 -13.49 15.79
N ARG A 144 7.40 -13.72 17.06
CA ARG A 144 7.21 -12.64 18.04
C ARG A 144 8.49 -11.88 18.35
N ILE A 145 9.60 -12.58 18.53
CA ILE A 145 10.91 -11.96 18.74
C ILE A 145 11.29 -11.10 17.52
N ASN A 146 11.13 -11.65 16.32
CA ASN A 146 11.42 -10.94 15.07
C ASN A 146 10.54 -9.68 14.94
N PHE A 147 9.23 -9.79 15.18
CA PHE A 147 8.31 -8.65 15.18
C PHE A 147 8.76 -7.54 16.13
N LYS A 148 9.11 -7.87 17.39
CA LYS A 148 9.58 -6.89 18.37
C LYS A 148 10.94 -6.28 18.03
N SER A 149 11.75 -6.97 17.23
CA SER A 149 13.05 -6.45 16.80
C SER A 149 12.96 -5.43 15.67
N MET A 150 11.80 -5.32 15.02
CA MET A 150 11.55 -4.41 13.90
C MET A 150 10.78 -3.18 14.36
N ARG A 151 11.04 -2.03 13.74
CA ARG A 151 10.18 -0.86 13.90
C ARG A 151 8.86 -1.11 13.18
N TYR A 152 7.74 -0.93 13.88
CA TYR A 152 6.40 -0.98 13.33
C TYR A 152 5.49 0.02 14.03
N GLU A 153 4.99 0.98 13.27
CA GLU A 153 4.16 2.10 13.73
C GLU A 153 2.78 2.09 13.06
N GLY A 154 2.45 0.99 12.37
CA GLY A 154 1.24 0.81 11.58
C GLY A 154 1.47 0.90 10.07
N LEU A 155 0.40 1.18 9.33
CA LEU A 155 0.35 1.13 7.86
C LEU A 155 1.45 1.94 7.16
N PHE A 156 1.79 3.10 7.71
CA PHE A 156 2.78 4.03 7.14
C PHE A 156 4.08 4.06 7.94
N THR A 157 4.58 2.89 8.33
CA THR A 157 5.91 2.79 8.96
C THR A 157 6.98 3.06 7.91
N ALA A 158 7.55 4.27 7.89
CA ALA A 158 8.50 4.67 6.85
C ALA A 158 9.78 3.81 6.87
N PRO A 159 10.35 3.44 5.72
CA PRO A 159 11.62 2.71 5.65
C PRO A 159 12.77 3.55 6.22
N GLY A 160 13.74 2.86 6.83
CA GLY A 160 14.91 3.47 7.48
C GLY A 160 16.14 2.57 7.37
N THR A 161 17.22 2.95 8.06
CA THR A 161 18.42 2.09 8.18
C THR A 161 18.24 0.97 9.20
N ASP A 162 17.27 1.12 10.08
CA ASP A 162 16.74 0.05 10.92
C ASP A 162 15.81 -0.87 10.11
N VAL A 163 15.54 -2.07 10.63
CA VAL A 163 14.58 -2.97 10.01
C VAL A 163 13.18 -2.49 10.35
N SER A 164 12.39 -2.18 9.32
CA SER A 164 11.02 -1.71 9.46
C SER A 164 10.06 -2.68 8.83
N LEU A 165 8.91 -2.91 9.48
CA LEU A 165 7.85 -3.77 8.96
C LEU A 165 6.83 -2.95 8.16
N SER A 166 6.45 -3.46 7.01
CA SER A 166 5.33 -2.98 6.19
C SER A 166 4.21 -4.03 6.20
N PHE A 167 3.00 -3.61 6.59
CA PHE A 167 1.81 -4.47 6.60
C PHE A 167 0.55 -3.68 6.20
N PRO A 168 -0.16 -4.08 5.12
CA PRO A 168 0.30 -5.07 4.13
C PRO A 168 1.62 -4.62 3.50
N GLY A 169 2.48 -5.57 3.11
CA GLY A 169 3.70 -5.25 2.38
C GLY A 169 3.41 -4.87 0.93
N SER A 170 4.46 -4.53 0.18
CA SER A 170 4.41 -4.19 -1.26
C SER A 170 3.70 -5.21 -2.16
N LEU A 171 3.75 -6.48 -1.78
CA LEU A 171 3.05 -7.56 -2.48
C LEU A 171 1.57 -7.61 -2.09
N GLY A 172 1.20 -7.14 -0.91
CA GLY A 172 -0.12 -7.29 -0.30
C GLY A 172 -1.15 -6.21 -0.68
N GLY A 173 -2.19 -6.14 0.14
CA GLY A 173 -3.34 -5.28 -0.03
C GLY A 173 -4.25 -5.72 -1.17
N MET A 174 -5.04 -4.78 -1.67
CA MET A 174 -5.82 -4.97 -2.88
C MET A 174 -4.93 -4.69 -4.09
N ASN A 175 -4.31 -5.77 -4.57
CA ASN A 175 -3.32 -5.73 -5.64
C ASN A 175 -3.97 -5.94 -7.02
N TRP A 176 -3.36 -6.66 -7.96
CA TRP A 176 -4.02 -6.97 -9.24
C TRP A 176 -5.31 -7.80 -9.04
N GLY A 177 -6.36 -7.48 -9.80
CA GLY A 177 -7.65 -8.19 -9.74
C GLY A 177 -8.86 -7.26 -9.84
N SER A 178 -8.70 -6.00 -9.42
CA SER A 178 -9.76 -5.00 -9.39
C SER A 178 -10.95 -5.37 -8.52
N ILE A 179 -11.92 -4.47 -8.53
CA ILE A 179 -13.18 -4.58 -7.84
C ILE A 179 -14.25 -5.05 -8.83
N ALA A 180 -15.10 -5.98 -8.40
CA ALA A 180 -16.34 -6.32 -9.11
C ALA A 180 -17.53 -5.63 -8.43
N PHE A 181 -18.47 -5.12 -9.22
CA PHE A 181 -19.63 -4.40 -8.71
C PHE A 181 -20.93 -5.03 -9.21
N ASP A 182 -21.87 -5.25 -8.29
CA ASP A 182 -23.24 -5.62 -8.61
C ASP A 182 -24.11 -4.36 -8.63
N PRO A 183 -24.54 -3.88 -9.81
CA PRO A 183 -25.34 -2.67 -9.93
C PRO A 183 -26.78 -2.82 -9.44
N THR A 184 -27.29 -4.05 -9.33
CA THR A 184 -28.66 -4.31 -8.89
C THR A 184 -28.74 -4.29 -7.38
N HIS A 185 -27.90 -5.08 -6.73
CA HIS A 185 -27.90 -5.22 -5.27
C HIS A 185 -26.98 -4.22 -4.56
N ARG A 186 -26.17 -3.46 -5.32
CA ARG A 186 -25.23 -2.43 -4.81
C ARG A 186 -24.15 -3.00 -3.90
N TYR A 187 -23.65 -4.17 -4.26
CA TYR A 187 -22.50 -4.78 -3.60
C TYR A 187 -21.22 -4.57 -4.38
N MET A 188 -20.13 -4.47 -3.64
CA MET A 188 -18.78 -4.41 -4.14
C MET A 188 -18.02 -5.63 -3.63
N PHE A 189 -17.36 -6.36 -4.53
CA PHE A 189 -16.58 -7.55 -4.22
C PHE A 189 -15.12 -7.31 -4.53
N VAL A 190 -14.24 -7.72 -3.62
CA VAL A 190 -12.81 -7.44 -3.70
C VAL A 190 -12.01 -8.53 -3.00
N ASN A 191 -10.90 -8.91 -3.61
CA ASN A 191 -9.90 -9.77 -3.01
C ASN A 191 -8.71 -8.95 -2.48
N ASP A 192 -8.12 -9.39 -1.39
CA ASP A 192 -6.90 -8.81 -0.82
C ASP A 192 -5.87 -9.90 -0.46
N MET A 193 -4.59 -9.51 -0.38
CA MET A 193 -3.51 -10.35 0.15
C MET A 193 -2.87 -9.70 1.40
N ARG A 194 -2.74 -10.47 2.47
CA ARG A 194 -2.26 -10.03 3.80
C ARG A 194 -0.90 -10.65 4.10
N LEU A 195 0.12 -10.11 3.43
CA LEU A 195 1.50 -10.54 3.61
C LEU A 195 2.34 -9.38 4.14
N GLY A 196 2.96 -9.55 5.30
CA GLY A 196 3.94 -8.59 5.83
C GLY A 196 5.27 -8.71 5.10
N LEU A 197 5.92 -7.58 4.84
CA LEU A 197 7.29 -7.53 4.35
C LEU A 197 8.10 -6.60 5.24
N TRP A 198 9.34 -6.96 5.53
CA TRP A 198 10.26 -6.07 6.22
C TRP A 198 11.25 -5.47 5.22
N VAL A 199 11.72 -4.26 5.51
CA VAL A 199 12.63 -3.50 4.66
C VAL A 199 13.68 -2.79 5.51
N GLN A 200 14.90 -2.73 4.97
CA GLN A 200 16.03 -2.02 5.53
C GLN A 200 16.84 -1.36 4.41
N LEU A 201 17.17 -0.08 4.59
CA LEU A 201 18.07 0.67 3.72
C LEU A 201 19.50 0.57 4.24
N ILE A 202 20.43 0.20 3.38
CA ILE A 202 21.86 0.06 3.70
C ILE A 202 22.62 0.99 2.78
N LYS A 203 23.58 1.78 3.28
CA LYS A 203 24.37 2.67 2.42
C LYS A 203 25.16 1.85 1.38
N GLN A 204 25.16 2.30 0.13
CA GLN A 204 25.92 1.65 -0.94
C GLN A 204 27.42 1.95 -0.81
N THR A 205 28.25 0.96 -1.12
CA THR A 205 29.69 1.17 -1.34
C THR A 205 29.97 1.62 -2.78
N PRO A 206 31.18 2.12 -3.10
CA PRO A 206 31.56 2.44 -4.48
C PRO A 206 31.43 1.27 -5.46
N GLU A 207 31.55 0.02 -4.98
CA GLU A 207 31.37 -1.20 -5.76
C GLU A 207 29.89 -1.46 -6.05
N ASP A 208 29.02 -1.29 -5.05
CA ASP A 208 27.56 -1.44 -5.19
C ASP A 208 27.01 -0.47 -6.26
N ILE A 209 27.52 0.78 -6.30
CA ILE A 209 27.08 1.81 -7.26
C ILE A 209 27.36 1.40 -8.72
N LYS A 210 28.36 0.55 -8.96
CA LYS A 210 28.69 0.06 -10.31
C LYS A 210 27.66 -0.98 -10.80
N ILE A 211 26.90 -1.59 -9.90
CA ILE A 211 25.89 -2.59 -10.22
C ILE A 211 24.61 -1.89 -10.66
N GLN A 212 24.17 -2.16 -11.88
CA GLN A 212 22.88 -1.66 -12.37
C GLN A 212 21.74 -2.55 -11.90
N ALA A 213 21.18 -2.23 -10.73
CA ALA A 213 19.98 -2.87 -10.21
C ALA A 213 18.97 -1.81 -9.71
N SER A 214 17.69 -2.19 -9.64
CA SER A 214 16.60 -1.30 -9.22
C SER A 214 16.04 -1.63 -7.84
N GLY A 215 16.63 -2.56 -7.10
CA GLY A 215 16.07 -3.02 -5.81
C GLY A 215 14.74 -3.78 -5.91
N GLY A 216 14.43 -4.43 -7.05
CA GLY A 216 13.16 -5.14 -7.24
C GLY A 216 12.93 -6.33 -6.30
N GLU A 217 11.66 -6.66 -6.01
CA GLU A 217 11.26 -7.75 -5.09
C GLU A 217 11.87 -9.11 -5.44
N LYS A 218 11.81 -9.48 -6.74
CA LYS A 218 12.19 -10.82 -7.21
C LYS A 218 13.66 -11.12 -6.95
N VAL A 219 14.51 -10.10 -7.00
CA VAL A 219 15.95 -10.22 -6.73
C VAL A 219 16.22 -10.14 -5.23
N ASN A 220 15.48 -9.32 -4.48
CA ASN A 220 15.65 -9.21 -3.03
C ASN A 220 15.30 -10.50 -2.27
N THR A 221 14.26 -11.21 -2.71
CA THR A 221 13.80 -12.43 -2.04
C THR A 221 14.88 -13.52 -2.12
N GLY A 222 15.62 -13.71 -1.02
CA GLY A 222 16.60 -14.79 -0.87
C GLY A 222 18.01 -14.48 -1.39
N MET A 223 18.27 -13.33 -2.03
CA MET A 223 19.62 -12.96 -2.51
C MET A 223 20.29 -11.85 -1.70
N GLY A 224 19.65 -11.37 -0.62
CA GLY A 224 20.19 -10.33 0.26
C GLY A 224 20.00 -8.91 -0.29
N ALA A 225 20.85 -7.98 0.16
CA ALA A 225 20.69 -6.58 -0.15
C ALA A 225 20.99 -6.25 -1.64
N VAL A 226 20.01 -5.68 -2.33
CA VAL A 226 20.08 -5.36 -3.76
C VAL A 226 20.36 -3.86 -3.98
N PRO A 227 21.39 -3.51 -4.77
CA PRO A 227 21.67 -2.11 -5.13
C PRO A 227 20.48 -1.39 -5.78
N MET A 228 20.36 -0.10 -5.50
CA MET A 228 19.37 0.80 -6.10
C MET A 228 20.09 1.89 -6.88
N LYS A 229 20.06 1.75 -8.21
CA LYS A 229 20.68 2.68 -9.17
C LYS A 229 20.17 4.10 -8.94
N GLY A 230 21.10 5.05 -8.92
CA GLY A 230 20.78 6.47 -8.76
C GLY A 230 20.47 6.90 -7.33
N THR A 231 20.67 6.02 -6.34
CA THR A 231 20.45 6.34 -4.93
C THR A 231 21.69 6.03 -4.08
N PRO A 232 21.81 6.64 -2.89
CA PRO A 232 22.90 6.32 -1.95
C PRO A 232 22.66 5.04 -1.15
N TYR A 233 21.54 4.34 -1.35
CA TYR A 233 21.16 3.16 -0.58
C TYR A 233 20.99 1.91 -1.47
N LYS A 234 21.26 0.75 -0.91
CA LYS A 234 20.77 -0.53 -1.37
C LYS A 234 19.68 -0.99 -0.42
N VAL A 235 18.78 -1.84 -0.90
CA VAL A 235 17.66 -2.32 -0.12
C VAL A 235 17.89 -3.76 0.30
N ASN A 236 17.59 -4.08 1.54
CA ASN A 236 17.29 -5.45 1.95
C ASN A 236 15.79 -5.54 2.22
N LYS A 237 15.07 -6.37 1.47
CA LYS A 237 13.62 -6.53 1.60
C LYS A 237 13.26 -8.01 1.54
N ASN A 238 12.41 -8.46 2.44
CA ASN A 238 11.95 -9.84 2.40
C ASN A 238 10.56 -10.00 3.01
N ARG A 239 9.94 -11.14 2.71
CA ARG A 239 8.68 -11.57 3.32
C ARG A 239 8.89 -11.80 4.81
N PHE A 240 7.91 -11.39 5.60
CA PHE A 240 7.91 -11.61 7.02
C PHE A 240 7.48 -13.06 7.31
N MET A 241 8.46 -13.95 7.24
CA MET A 241 8.29 -15.39 7.33
C MET A 241 9.16 -15.96 8.45
N SER A 242 8.73 -17.09 9.00
CA SER A 242 9.52 -17.88 9.93
C SER A 242 10.63 -18.64 9.20
N ALA A 243 11.53 -19.29 9.95
CA ALA A 243 12.59 -20.13 9.39
C ALA A 243 12.04 -21.30 8.56
N LEU A 244 10.80 -21.72 8.83
CA LEU A 244 10.09 -22.76 8.08
C LEU A 244 9.38 -22.22 6.83
N SER A 245 9.63 -20.95 6.45
CA SER A 245 8.94 -20.27 5.35
C SER A 245 7.42 -20.22 5.51
N ILE A 246 6.95 -20.04 6.74
CA ILE A 246 5.54 -19.82 7.08
C ILE A 246 5.36 -18.33 7.40
N PRO A 247 4.31 -17.65 6.92
CA PRO A 247 4.13 -16.24 7.26
C PRO A 247 3.99 -16.04 8.77
N CYS A 248 4.73 -15.07 9.30
CA CYS A 248 4.80 -14.82 10.74
C CYS A 248 3.56 -14.11 11.28
N GLN A 249 2.74 -13.46 10.44
CA GLN A 249 1.42 -12.97 10.83
C GLN A 249 0.39 -14.10 10.84
N LYS A 250 -0.64 -14.00 11.68
CA LYS A 250 -1.73 -14.98 11.74
C LYS A 250 -2.58 -14.98 10.45
N PRO A 251 -3.14 -16.13 10.04
CA PRO A 251 -4.11 -16.19 8.95
C PRO A 251 -5.39 -15.41 9.30
N PRO A 252 -6.18 -14.99 8.30
CA PRO A 252 -6.05 -15.36 6.89
C PRO A 252 -5.02 -14.51 6.12
N PHE A 253 -4.37 -15.13 5.13
CA PHE A 253 -3.35 -14.49 4.27
C PHE A 253 -3.92 -13.79 3.04
N GLY A 254 -5.23 -13.86 2.86
CA GLY A 254 -6.00 -13.15 1.87
C GLY A 254 -7.47 -13.40 2.17
N THR A 255 -8.34 -12.55 1.64
CA THR A 255 -9.79 -12.76 1.78
C THR A 255 -10.52 -12.37 0.51
N MET A 256 -11.72 -12.90 0.33
CA MET A 256 -12.75 -12.32 -0.52
C MET A 256 -13.72 -11.56 0.38
N THR A 257 -13.96 -10.29 0.06
CA THR A 257 -14.83 -9.41 0.86
C THR A 257 -15.96 -8.86 -0.01
N ALA A 258 -17.19 -8.93 0.51
CA ALA A 258 -18.32 -8.18 -0.01
C ALA A 258 -18.61 -6.97 0.87
N ILE A 259 -18.82 -5.81 0.22
CA ILE A 259 -19.12 -4.54 0.86
C ILE A 259 -20.47 -4.06 0.34
N ASP A 260 -21.40 -3.78 1.24
CA ASP A 260 -22.64 -3.09 0.91
C ASP A 260 -22.32 -1.60 0.73
N MET A 261 -22.55 -1.09 -0.48
CA MET A 261 -22.16 0.28 -0.82
C MET A 261 -23.12 1.33 -0.27
N LYS A 262 -24.36 0.97 0.09
CA LYS A 262 -25.32 1.89 0.72
C LYS A 262 -24.94 2.13 2.18
N THR A 263 -24.70 1.05 2.92
CA THR A 263 -24.32 1.13 4.34
C THR A 263 -22.83 1.42 4.52
N ARG A 264 -22.02 1.15 3.48
CA ARG A 264 -20.55 1.26 3.46
C ARG A 264 -19.90 0.36 4.49
N GLN A 265 -20.46 -0.83 4.68
CA GLN A 265 -19.99 -1.82 5.64
C GLN A 265 -19.64 -3.13 4.93
N VAL A 266 -18.73 -3.88 5.55
CA VAL A 266 -18.45 -5.26 5.14
C VAL A 266 -19.70 -6.09 5.43
N ALA A 267 -20.29 -6.65 4.38
CA ALA A 267 -21.45 -7.53 4.50
C ALA A 267 -21.02 -8.95 4.88
N TRP A 268 -19.95 -9.44 4.26
CA TRP A 268 -19.28 -10.67 4.65
C TRP A 268 -17.83 -10.66 4.17
N GLN A 269 -17.01 -11.49 4.80
CA GLN A 269 -15.62 -11.72 4.43
C GLN A 269 -15.30 -13.20 4.66
N VAL A 270 -14.65 -13.83 3.68
CA VAL A 270 -14.22 -15.23 3.74
C VAL A 270 -12.74 -15.35 3.39
N PRO A 271 -11.98 -16.24 4.05
CA PRO A 271 -10.57 -16.48 3.77
C PRO A 271 -10.35 -17.20 2.43
#